data_AF-A0A7V2RWU7-F1
#
_entry.id   AF-A0A7V2RWU7-F1
#
_cell.length_a   1.000
_cell.length_b   1.000
_cell.length_c   1.000
_cell.angle_alpha   90.00
_cell.angle_beta   90.00
_cell.angle_gamma   90.00
#
_symmetry.space_group_name_H-M   'P 1'
#
loop_
_entity.id
_entity.type
_entity.pdbx_description
1 polymer ?
#
loop_
_entity_poly.entity_id
_entity_poly.type
_entity_poly.pdbx_seq_one_letter_code
_entity_poly.pdbx_strand_id
1 'polypeptide(L)'
;MDIGSLDNQQLLRMMIFSGAGALAFAVIFVFALVLSVRNWRKRHAAPTASASPVENGGTDTMPLLKSYGQNPPSPDEPSPPKMPPSPPPPPAPAKTVELLRVLMVEDTRQIIVEVDGVQYQNLQAIASRTIGQRILESAAALLNFTRGIIATADGTKSIPIPAVKITPWQTDAPAAPAPSGAVSADVLAQRQKFLDELGSHARAAQPPAPPQTTPRRGLLSRRKAQKKEEPVIAPFNLAEQIDEILQAKLLAHGVTTEMKIHSVPGGGIRIQVGSDYFETVDAVTDGAAQSLIKAAISEWEKR
;
A
#
# COMPACT_ATOMS: atom_id res chain seq x y z
N MET A 1 12.42 -43.58 12.98
CA MET A 1 11.00 -43.76 13.33
C MET A 1 10.46 -44.88 12.46
N ASP A 2 10.22 -46.04 13.05
CA ASP A 2 9.62 -47.20 12.39
C ASP A 2 8.16 -46.89 12.04
N ILE A 3 7.87 -46.77 10.75
CA ILE A 3 6.51 -46.52 10.21
C ILE A 3 5.70 -47.85 10.15
N GLY A 4 6.30 -48.97 10.55
CA GLY A 4 5.76 -50.32 10.37
C GLY A 4 4.77 -50.81 11.45
N SER A 5 4.49 -50.06 12.52
CA SER A 5 3.64 -50.54 13.63
C SER A 5 2.45 -49.64 13.96
N LEU A 6 1.97 -48.84 13.01
CA LEU A 6 0.73 -48.08 13.22
C LEU A 6 -0.47 -49.03 13.17
N ASP A 7 -1.03 -49.29 14.35
CA ASP A 7 -2.23 -50.09 14.57
C ASP A 7 -3.38 -49.61 13.65
N ASN A 8 -4.05 -50.55 12.98
CA ASN A 8 -5.14 -50.27 12.03
C ASN A 8 -6.27 -49.45 12.68
N GLN A 9 -6.44 -49.52 14.01
CA GLN A 9 -7.35 -48.68 14.79
C GLN A 9 -6.94 -47.19 14.81
N GLN A 10 -5.65 -46.87 14.87
CA GLN A 10 -5.19 -45.48 14.81
C GLN A 10 -5.34 -44.89 13.42
N LEU A 11 -5.10 -45.70 12.38
CA LEU A 11 -5.25 -45.27 10.99
C LEU A 11 -6.74 -44.97 10.68
N LEU A 12 -7.66 -45.79 11.19
CA LEU A 12 -9.10 -45.53 11.10
C LEU A 12 -9.52 -44.27 11.86
N ARG A 13 -8.99 -44.04 13.08
CA ARG A 13 -9.27 -42.81 13.85
C ARG A 13 -8.76 -41.56 13.13
N MET A 14 -7.56 -41.59 12.55
CA MET A 14 -7.05 -40.46 11.77
C MET A 14 -7.89 -40.17 10.51
N MET A 15 -8.39 -41.20 9.83
CA MET A 15 -9.29 -41.00 8.69
C MET A 15 -10.65 -40.41 9.09
N ILE A 16 -11.22 -40.84 10.21
CA ILE A 16 -12.50 -40.30 10.71
C ILE A 16 -12.35 -38.83 11.15
N PHE A 17 -11.28 -38.49 11.87
CA PHE A 17 -11.03 -37.10 12.28
C PHE A 17 -10.77 -36.15 11.09
N SER A 18 -10.08 -36.63 10.05
CA SER A 18 -9.84 -35.84 8.82
C SER A 18 -11.14 -35.59 8.03
N GLY A 19 -11.98 -36.62 7.88
CA GLY A 19 -13.26 -36.50 7.18
C GLY A 19 -14.27 -35.58 7.87
N ALA A 20 -14.38 -35.68 9.20
CA ALA A 20 -15.30 -34.83 9.97
C ALA A 20 -14.85 -33.35 9.99
N GLY A 21 -13.54 -33.10 10.04
CA GLY A 21 -12.98 -31.74 10.02
C GLY A 21 -13.25 -31.01 8.72
N ALA A 22 -13.08 -31.68 7.57
CA ALA A 22 -13.32 -31.08 6.26
C ALA A 22 -14.80 -30.69 6.05
N LEU A 23 -15.73 -31.50 6.56
CA LEU A 23 -17.17 -31.26 6.43
C LEU A 23 -17.62 -30.08 7.31
N ALA A 24 -17.09 -29.97 8.53
CA ALA A 24 -17.34 -28.81 9.39
C ALA A 24 -16.80 -27.50 8.78
N PHE A 25 -15.60 -27.53 8.18
CA PHE A 25 -15.03 -26.37 7.50
C PHE A 25 -15.84 -25.93 6.29
N ALA A 26 -16.34 -26.88 5.48
CA ALA A 26 -17.19 -26.57 4.33
C ALA A 26 -18.50 -25.88 4.76
N VAL A 27 -19.12 -26.33 5.85
CA VAL A 27 -20.35 -25.72 6.39
C VAL A 27 -20.09 -24.29 6.90
N ILE A 28 -18.99 -24.08 7.63
CA ILE A 28 -18.61 -22.75 8.13
C ILE A 28 -18.31 -21.80 6.95
N PHE A 29 -17.62 -22.28 5.92
CA PHE A 29 -17.29 -21.50 4.73
C PHE A 29 -18.55 -21.06 3.96
N VAL A 30 -19.50 -21.98 3.72
CA VAL A 30 -20.78 -21.66 3.06
C VAL A 30 -21.59 -20.67 3.90
N PHE A 31 -21.61 -20.84 5.23
CA PHE A 31 -22.31 -19.91 6.12
C PHE A 31 -21.69 -18.50 6.09
N ALA A 32 -20.36 -18.40 6.13
CA ALA A 32 -19.64 -17.13 6.00
C ALA A 32 -19.88 -16.47 4.64
N LEU A 33 -19.91 -17.25 3.55
CA LEU A 33 -20.21 -16.76 2.20
C LEU A 33 -21.63 -16.19 2.12
N VAL A 34 -22.63 -16.91 2.66
CA VAL A 34 -24.03 -16.46 2.70
C VAL A 34 -24.19 -15.18 3.52
N LEU A 35 -23.52 -15.07 4.67
CA LEU A 35 -23.52 -13.84 5.46
C LEU A 35 -22.87 -12.67 4.73
N SER A 36 -21.77 -12.91 4.01
CA SER A 36 -21.08 -11.88 3.23
C SER A 36 -21.96 -11.34 2.10
N VAL A 37 -22.59 -12.23 1.31
CA VAL A 37 -23.51 -11.85 0.23
C VAL A 37 -24.73 -11.09 0.76
N ARG A 38 -25.27 -11.50 1.91
CA ARG A 38 -26.41 -10.83 2.55
C ARG A 38 -26.06 -9.43 3.05
N ASN A 39 -24.83 -9.22 3.54
CA ASN A 39 -24.36 -7.90 3.96
C ASN A 39 -24.10 -6.97 2.77
N TRP A 40 -23.66 -7.51 1.63
CA TRP A 40 -23.43 -6.74 0.41
C TRP A 40 -24.73 -6.15 -0.15
N ARG A 41 -25.83 -6.90 -0.13
CA ARG A 41 -27.16 -6.40 -0.56
C ARG A 41 -27.66 -5.23 0.28
N LYS A 42 -27.31 -5.15 1.57
CA LYS A 42 -27.71 -4.02 2.43
C LYS A 42 -26.98 -2.73 2.11
N ARG A 43 -25.75 -2.81 1.57
CA ARG A 43 -24.94 -1.63 1.22
C ARG A 43 -25.33 -1.03 -0.14
N HIS A 44 -26.00 -1.80 -0.99
CA HIS A 44 -26.47 -1.35 -2.30
C HIS A 44 -27.96 -0.98 -2.35
N ALA A 45 -28.68 -1.03 -1.23
CA ALA A 45 -29.98 -0.38 -1.11
C ALA A 45 -29.74 1.15 -1.00
N ALA A 46 -29.74 1.83 -2.13
CA ALA A 46 -29.49 3.26 -2.23
C ALA A 46 -30.49 4.08 -1.39
N PRO A 47 -30.04 5.14 -0.70
CA PRO A 47 -30.92 6.12 -0.12
C PRO A 47 -31.58 6.93 -1.25
N THR A 48 -32.89 6.77 -1.40
CA THR A 48 -33.71 7.63 -2.26
C THR A 48 -33.63 9.05 -1.71
N ALA A 49 -33.01 9.94 -2.49
CA ALA A 49 -32.86 11.35 -2.19
C ALA A 49 -34.25 12.01 -2.01
N SER A 50 -34.54 12.47 -0.79
CA SER A 50 -35.60 13.44 -0.55
C SER A 50 -35.00 14.84 -0.73
N ALA A 51 -35.31 15.45 -1.87
CA ALA A 51 -35.09 16.87 -2.10
C ALA A 51 -35.98 17.67 -1.14
N SER A 52 -35.39 18.64 -0.44
CA SER A 52 -36.16 19.72 0.21
C SER A 52 -35.91 21.04 -0.52
N PRO A 53 -36.93 21.90 -0.68
CA PRO A 53 -36.87 23.10 -1.50
C PRO A 53 -36.33 24.29 -0.70
N VAL A 54 -35.59 25.17 -1.39
CA VAL A 54 -35.13 26.45 -0.88
C VAL A 54 -36.28 27.45 -0.96
N GLU A 55 -36.83 27.83 0.18
CA GLU A 55 -37.85 28.86 0.33
C GLU A 55 -37.16 30.19 0.68
N ASN A 56 -37.19 31.13 -0.27
CA ASN A 56 -36.65 32.47 -0.18
C ASN A 56 -37.80 33.43 0.16
N GLY A 57 -37.82 34.00 1.37
CA GLY A 57 -38.65 35.15 1.75
C GLY A 57 -37.80 36.01 2.70
N GLY A 58 -37.60 37.32 2.49
CA GLY A 58 -38.53 38.30 1.95
C GLY A 58 -39.36 38.87 3.10
N THR A 59 -39.12 40.14 3.44
CA THR A 59 -39.72 41.05 4.47
C THR A 59 -38.61 41.63 5.35
N ASP A 60 -38.59 42.89 5.78
CA ASP A 60 -39.48 44.00 5.54
C ASP A 60 -38.71 45.29 5.81
N THR A 61 -39.07 46.33 5.07
CA THR A 61 -38.54 47.68 5.21
C THR A 61 -39.48 48.53 6.05
N MET A 62 -38.88 49.41 6.87
CA MET A 62 -39.46 50.57 7.57
C MET A 62 -40.22 50.27 8.88
N PRO A 63 -40.02 51.13 9.92
CA PRO A 63 -40.82 52.36 9.97
C PRO A 63 -40.09 53.63 10.47
N LEU A 64 -40.52 54.76 9.89
CA LEU A 64 -40.87 56.05 10.51
C LEU A 64 -39.97 56.71 11.59
N LEU A 65 -39.42 57.86 11.18
CA LEU A 65 -39.69 59.22 11.72
C LEU A 65 -39.95 59.38 13.23
N LYS A 66 -38.96 59.97 13.92
CA LYS A 66 -39.10 60.93 15.04
C LYS A 66 -37.79 61.73 15.08
N SER A 67 -37.73 62.98 14.62
CA SER A 67 -38.20 64.20 15.30
C SER A 67 -37.72 64.28 16.75
N TYR A 68 -36.69 65.09 17.01
CA TYR A 68 -36.65 66.22 17.97
C TYR A 68 -35.22 66.60 18.37
N GLY A 69 -34.94 67.91 18.35
CA GLY A 69 -34.15 68.55 19.40
C GLY A 69 -32.63 68.58 19.23
N GLN A 70 -32.14 69.65 18.62
CA GLN A 70 -30.87 70.26 19.02
C GLN A 70 -30.94 70.62 20.51
N ASN A 71 -30.13 69.94 21.33
CA ASN A 71 -29.77 70.41 22.66
C ASN A 71 -28.32 70.96 22.61
N PRO A 72 -28.04 72.10 23.25
CA PRO A 72 -26.69 72.65 23.38
C PRO A 72 -25.82 71.78 24.31
N PRO A 73 -24.48 71.87 24.21
CA PRO A 73 -23.57 71.03 24.99
C PRO A 73 -23.62 71.39 26.48
N SER A 74 -24.07 70.45 27.32
CA SER A 74 -23.79 70.49 28.75
C SER A 74 -22.33 70.10 29.00
N PRO A 75 -21.58 70.85 29.82
CA PRO A 75 -20.31 70.41 30.36
C PRO A 75 -20.56 69.39 31.48
N ASP A 76 -19.64 68.43 31.61
CA ASP A 76 -19.59 67.36 32.62
C ASP A 76 -20.43 66.11 32.34
N GLU A 77 -19.97 65.32 31.36
CA GLU A 77 -20.30 63.90 31.26
C GLU A 77 -19.05 63.05 31.60
N PRO A 78 -19.11 62.16 32.60
CA PRO A 78 -17.98 61.29 32.97
C PRO A 78 -17.64 60.35 31.82
N SER A 79 -16.34 60.22 31.54
CA SER A 79 -15.81 59.44 30.42
C SER A 79 -16.44 58.03 30.36
N PRO A 80 -16.84 57.55 29.16
CA PRO A 80 -17.39 56.21 29.02
C PRO A 80 -16.36 55.17 29.50
N PRO A 81 -16.81 54.09 30.16
CA PRO A 81 -15.92 53.01 30.58
C PRO A 81 -15.17 52.47 29.36
N LYS A 82 -13.85 52.37 29.47
CA LYS A 82 -12.97 51.72 28.48
C LYS A 82 -13.61 50.38 28.09
N MET A 83 -14.12 50.28 26.86
CA MET A 83 -14.57 49.01 26.33
C MET A 83 -13.41 48.01 26.43
N PRO A 84 -13.66 46.77 26.88
CA PRO A 84 -12.64 45.73 26.83
C PRO A 84 -12.14 45.59 25.39
N PRO A 85 -10.84 45.34 25.18
CA PRO A 85 -10.29 45.16 23.85
C PRO A 85 -11.08 44.09 23.10
N SER A 86 -11.46 44.37 21.86
CA SER A 86 -12.16 43.42 21.02
C SER A 86 -11.40 42.09 21.01
N PRO A 87 -12.08 40.94 21.18
CA PRO A 87 -11.42 39.65 21.14
C PRO A 87 -10.67 39.51 19.80
N PRO A 88 -9.46 38.95 19.80
CA PRO A 88 -8.69 38.79 18.58
C PRO A 88 -9.52 38.01 17.55
N PRO A 89 -9.45 38.39 16.25
CA PRO A 89 -10.16 37.67 15.21
C PRO A 89 -9.78 36.19 15.25
N PRO A 90 -10.74 35.28 15.01
CA PRO A 90 -10.47 33.84 15.03
C PRO A 90 -9.35 33.53 14.03
N PRO A 91 -8.39 32.66 14.40
CA PRO A 91 -7.30 32.30 13.51
C PRO A 91 -7.86 31.76 12.20
N ALA A 92 -7.33 32.25 11.08
CA ALA A 92 -7.73 31.79 9.76
C ALA A 92 -7.62 30.26 9.66
N PRO A 93 -8.56 29.58 8.96
CA PRO A 93 -8.53 28.13 8.84
C PRO A 93 -7.19 27.70 8.21
N ALA A 94 -6.49 26.81 8.91
CA ALA A 94 -5.25 26.25 8.41
C ALA A 94 -5.50 25.51 7.09
N LYS A 95 -4.65 25.73 6.09
CA LYS A 95 -4.71 25.02 4.82
C LYS A 95 -4.36 23.54 5.04
N THR A 96 -5.26 22.63 4.70
CA THR A 96 -5.02 21.19 4.74
C THR A 96 -4.43 20.72 3.41
N VAL A 97 -3.38 19.90 3.46
CA VAL A 97 -2.71 19.33 2.28
C VAL A 97 -2.79 17.80 2.35
N GLU A 98 -3.12 17.13 1.24
CA GLU A 98 -3.07 15.67 1.14
C GLU A 98 -1.61 15.22 1.09
N LEU A 99 -1.17 14.50 2.13
CA LEU A 99 0.22 14.10 2.30
C LEU A 99 0.54 12.82 1.52
N LEU A 100 -0.31 11.80 1.71
CA LEU A 100 -0.28 10.51 1.03
C LEU A 100 -1.68 9.90 1.08
N ARG A 101 -1.95 8.94 0.21
CA ARG A 101 -3.15 8.12 0.24
C ARG A 101 -2.75 6.66 0.44
N VAL A 102 -3.32 6.02 1.46
CA VAL A 102 -3.10 4.60 1.73
C VAL A 102 -4.28 3.81 1.19
N LEU A 103 -4.00 2.85 0.31
CA LEU A 103 -4.96 1.97 -0.31
C LEU A 103 -4.69 0.54 0.16
N MET A 104 -5.73 -0.29 0.27
CA MET A 104 -5.60 -1.71 0.56
C MET A 104 -6.28 -2.49 -0.56
N VAL A 105 -5.54 -3.42 -1.18
CA VAL A 105 -6.08 -4.35 -2.18
C VAL A 105 -6.87 -5.43 -1.44
N GLU A 106 -8.16 -5.58 -1.74
CA GLU A 106 -9.06 -6.44 -0.96
C GLU A 106 -8.69 -7.93 -1.03
N ASP A 107 -8.26 -8.39 -2.21
CA ASP A 107 -7.93 -9.80 -2.44
C ASP A 107 -6.62 -10.23 -1.75
N THR A 108 -5.60 -9.39 -1.81
CA THR A 108 -4.25 -9.72 -1.30
C THR A 108 -3.96 -9.13 0.07
N ARG A 109 -4.83 -8.23 0.56
CA ARG A 109 -4.59 -7.36 1.73
C ARG A 109 -3.28 -6.57 1.65
N GLN A 110 -2.76 -6.37 0.44
CA GLN A 110 -1.55 -5.61 0.23
C GLN A 110 -1.84 -4.12 0.37
N ILE A 111 -0.96 -3.41 1.08
CA ILE A 111 -1.04 -1.96 1.21
C ILE A 111 -0.30 -1.32 0.03
N ILE A 112 -0.94 -0.32 -0.58
CA ILE A 112 -0.37 0.52 -1.64
C ILE A 112 -0.36 1.96 -1.13
N VAL A 113 0.75 2.66 -1.31
CA VAL A 113 0.87 4.08 -0.97
C VAL A 113 0.89 4.89 -2.25
N GLU A 114 -0.05 5.83 -2.38
CA GLU A 114 -0.11 6.76 -3.50
C GLU A 114 0.42 8.13 -3.08
N VAL A 115 1.37 8.66 -3.84
CA VAL A 115 1.97 9.99 -3.66
C VAL A 115 1.95 10.70 -5.01
N ASP A 116 1.33 11.88 -5.06
CA ASP A 116 1.20 12.71 -6.27
C ASP A 116 0.65 11.92 -7.48
N GLY A 117 -0.29 11.01 -7.23
CA GLY A 117 -0.95 10.16 -8.25
C GLY A 117 -0.16 8.92 -8.67
N VAL A 118 1.02 8.68 -8.10
CA VAL A 118 1.85 7.50 -8.38
C VAL A 118 1.73 6.49 -7.24
N GLN A 119 1.46 5.23 -7.59
CA GLN A 119 1.25 4.15 -6.64
C GLN A 119 2.52 3.34 -6.41
N TYR A 120 2.87 3.13 -5.15
CA TYR A 120 4.04 2.38 -4.70
C TYR A 120 3.60 1.20 -3.84
N GLN A 121 4.06 0.01 -4.21
CA GLN A 121 3.78 -1.23 -3.47
C GLN A 121 4.81 -1.50 -2.36
N ASN A 122 6.01 -0.96 -2.50
CA ASN A 122 7.09 -1.07 -1.52
C ASN A 122 7.98 0.18 -1.58
N LEU A 123 8.79 0.36 -0.53
CA LEU A 123 9.74 1.49 -0.48
C LEU A 123 10.86 1.37 -1.53
N GLN A 124 11.19 0.14 -1.95
CA GLN A 124 12.28 -0.12 -2.92
C GLN A 124 11.91 0.29 -4.35
N ALA A 125 10.63 0.31 -4.71
CA ALA A 125 10.15 0.78 -6.01
C ALA A 125 10.30 2.31 -6.15
N ILE A 126 10.64 3.02 -5.07
CA ILE A 126 10.79 4.47 -5.08
C ILE A 126 12.21 4.81 -5.49
N ALA A 127 12.39 5.22 -6.75
CA ALA A 127 13.66 5.74 -7.25
C ALA A 127 14.03 7.11 -6.65
N SER A 128 13.03 7.92 -6.27
CA SER A 128 13.24 9.28 -5.76
C SER A 128 13.45 9.29 -4.25
N ARG A 129 14.64 9.70 -3.82
CA ARG A 129 14.98 9.87 -2.39
C ARG A 129 14.00 10.81 -1.68
N THR A 130 13.55 11.87 -2.34
CA THR A 130 12.61 12.84 -1.79
C THR A 130 11.25 12.21 -1.51
N ILE A 131 10.73 11.38 -2.43
CA ILE A 131 9.45 10.68 -2.25
C ILE A 131 9.58 9.64 -1.13
N GLY A 132 10.69 8.89 -1.11
CA GLY A 132 10.96 7.92 -0.05
C GLY A 132 11.01 8.58 1.33
N GLN A 133 11.70 9.71 1.43
CA GLN A 133 11.76 10.51 2.66
C GLN A 133 10.37 11.03 3.06
N ARG A 134 9.57 11.54 2.11
CA ARG A 134 8.20 12.01 2.37
C ARG A 134 7.31 10.91 2.94
N ILE A 135 7.38 9.70 2.39
CA ILE A 135 6.61 8.55 2.90
C ILE A 135 7.07 8.18 4.32
N LEU A 136 8.38 8.14 4.58
CA LEU A 136 8.92 7.83 5.91
C LEU A 136 8.56 8.89 6.96
N GLU A 137 8.65 10.18 6.61
CA GLU A 137 8.23 11.28 7.49
C GLU A 137 6.72 11.21 7.79
N SER A 138 5.90 10.89 6.78
CA SER A 138 4.46 10.69 6.97
C SER A 138 4.15 9.52 7.90
N ALA A 139 4.85 8.40 7.76
CA ALA A 139 4.68 7.24 8.62
C ALA A 139 5.09 7.56 10.06
N ALA A 140 6.18 8.31 10.26
CA ALA A 140 6.59 8.78 11.58
C ALA A 140 5.56 9.75 12.19
N ALA A 141 5.01 10.68 11.39
CA ALA A 141 3.96 11.58 11.81
C ALA A 141 2.67 10.82 12.22
N LEU A 142 2.30 9.80 11.46
CA LEU A 142 1.16 8.93 11.79
C LEU A 142 1.39 8.16 13.09
N LEU A 143 2.60 7.63 13.29
CA LEU A 143 2.96 6.95 14.54
C LEU A 143 2.96 7.92 15.73
N ASN A 144 3.43 9.16 15.54
CA ASN A 144 3.36 10.20 16.56
C ASN A 144 1.90 10.59 16.86
N PHE A 145 1.04 10.64 15.84
CA PHE A 145 -0.40 10.88 15.98
C PHE A 145 -1.07 9.80 16.83
N THR A 146 -0.70 8.52 16.66
CA THR A 146 -1.20 7.43 17.52
C THR A 146 -0.47 7.34 18.86
N ARG A 147 0.45 8.26 19.17
CA ARG A 147 1.32 8.22 20.36
C ARG A 147 2.08 6.89 20.49
N GLY A 148 2.47 6.31 19.37
CA GLY A 148 3.19 5.04 19.32
C GLY A 148 2.31 3.82 19.57
N ILE A 149 0.99 3.97 19.67
CA ILE A 149 0.07 2.85 19.89
C ILE A 149 -0.27 2.22 18.53
N ILE A 150 -0.08 0.90 18.44
CA ILE A 150 -0.50 0.10 17.29
C ILE A 150 -1.42 -1.03 17.74
N ALA A 151 -2.31 -1.48 16.86
CA ALA A 151 -3.11 -2.68 17.06
C ALA A 151 -2.35 -3.92 16.55
N THR A 152 -2.28 -4.95 17.38
CA THR A 152 -1.76 -6.29 17.10
C THR A 152 -2.86 -7.33 17.30
N ALA A 153 -2.61 -8.59 16.90
CA ALA A 153 -3.56 -9.67 17.14
C ALA A 153 -3.91 -9.85 18.63
N ASP A 154 -2.96 -9.55 19.51
CA ASP A 154 -3.09 -9.69 20.97
C ASP A 154 -3.60 -8.41 21.69
N GLY A 155 -3.95 -7.35 20.96
CA GLY A 155 -4.44 -6.10 21.54
C GLY A 155 -3.69 -4.86 21.05
N THR A 156 -3.46 -3.87 21.91
CA THR A 156 -2.70 -2.66 21.55
C THR A 156 -1.30 -2.69 22.16
N LYS A 157 -0.27 -2.44 21.35
CA LYS A 157 1.13 -2.37 21.80
C LYS A 157 1.70 -0.97 21.58
N SER A 158 2.52 -0.50 22.51
CA SER A 158 3.27 0.74 22.36
C SER A 158 4.63 0.45 21.72
N ILE A 159 4.99 1.25 20.72
CA ILE A 159 6.29 1.24 20.04
C ILE A 159 6.99 2.56 20.35
N PRO A 160 8.33 2.58 20.56
CA PRO A 160 9.08 3.82 20.67
C PRO A 160 8.87 4.68 19.42
N ILE A 161 8.44 5.93 19.63
CA ILE A 161 8.26 6.90 18.56
C ILE A 161 9.66 7.42 18.18
N PRO A 162 10.10 7.28 16.92
CA PRO A 162 11.34 7.88 16.48
C PRO A 162 11.20 9.41 16.49
N ALA A 163 12.21 10.11 17.00
CA ALA A 163 12.25 11.57 17.02
C ALA A 163 12.51 12.12 15.61
N VAL A 164 11.50 12.12 14.76
CA VAL A 164 11.58 12.67 13.40
C VAL A 164 11.07 14.11 13.41
N LYS A 165 11.94 15.06 13.02
CA LYS A 165 11.52 16.44 12.77
C LYS A 165 10.75 16.48 11.46
N ILE A 166 9.44 16.72 11.54
CA ILE A 166 8.61 16.93 10.36
C ILE A 166 9.00 18.28 9.77
N THR A 167 9.69 18.28 8.64
CA THR A 167 9.97 19.51 7.91
C THR A 167 8.66 19.93 7.24
N PRO A 168 8.14 21.15 7.43
CA PRO A 168 6.92 21.58 6.76
C PRO A 168 7.15 21.56 5.24
N TRP A 169 6.39 20.73 4.54
CA TRP A 169 6.57 20.53 3.12
C TRP A 169 6.05 21.76 2.38
N GLN A 170 6.93 22.41 1.64
CA GLN A 170 6.50 23.27 0.55
C GLN A 170 6.01 22.34 -0.55
N THR A 171 4.69 22.14 -0.61
CA THR A 171 4.08 21.87 -1.90
C THR A 171 4.52 23.01 -2.79
N ASP A 172 5.38 22.73 -3.77
CA ASP A 172 5.52 23.62 -4.91
C ASP A 172 4.10 23.83 -5.40
N ALA A 173 3.53 24.99 -5.06
CA ALA A 173 2.30 25.46 -5.68
C ALA A 173 2.56 25.28 -7.17
N PRO A 174 1.64 24.65 -7.94
CA PRO A 174 1.85 24.43 -9.36
C PRO A 174 2.33 25.76 -9.90
N ALA A 175 3.60 25.78 -10.32
CA ALA A 175 4.25 27.00 -10.71
C ALA A 175 3.29 27.67 -11.67
N ALA A 176 2.90 28.91 -11.35
CA ALA A 176 2.18 29.75 -12.30
C ALA A 176 2.82 29.49 -13.66
N PRO A 177 2.03 29.13 -14.69
CA PRO A 177 2.53 28.50 -15.90
C PRO A 177 3.77 29.25 -16.32
N ALA A 178 4.91 28.55 -16.33
CA ALA A 178 6.13 29.09 -16.88
C ALA A 178 5.73 29.78 -18.19
N PRO A 179 6.14 31.03 -18.45
CA PRO A 179 5.82 31.68 -19.71
C PRO A 179 6.16 30.68 -20.78
N SER A 180 5.17 30.34 -21.60
CA SER A 180 5.21 29.33 -22.65
C SER A 180 6.41 29.64 -23.53
N GLY A 181 7.58 29.17 -23.12
CA GLY A 181 8.84 29.34 -23.79
C GLY A 181 8.71 28.43 -24.98
N ALA A 182 8.49 29.06 -26.13
CA ALA A 182 8.45 28.40 -27.43
C ALA A 182 9.45 27.25 -27.42
N VAL A 183 8.94 26.02 -27.58
CA VAL A 183 9.78 24.86 -27.82
C VAL A 183 10.62 25.23 -29.04
N SER A 184 11.89 25.57 -28.85
CA SER A 184 12.74 26.08 -29.92
C SER A 184 12.68 25.09 -31.07
N ALA A 185 12.61 25.59 -32.31
CA ALA A 185 12.50 24.76 -33.51
C ALA A 185 13.57 23.65 -33.56
N ASP A 186 14.72 23.88 -32.93
CA ASP A 186 15.81 22.92 -32.77
C ASP A 186 15.42 21.68 -31.94
N VAL A 187 14.66 21.85 -30.86
CA VAL A 187 14.20 20.75 -29.99
C VAL A 187 13.17 19.87 -30.73
N LEU A 188 12.30 20.49 -31.51
CA LEU A 188 11.35 19.76 -32.38
C LEU A 188 12.07 19.04 -33.52
N ALA A 189 13.06 19.69 -34.15
CA ALA A 189 13.86 19.07 -35.21
C ALA A 189 14.67 17.87 -34.69
N GLN A 190 15.19 17.95 -33.46
CA GLN A 190 15.95 16.87 -32.85
C GLN A 190 15.05 15.70 -32.44
N ARG A 191 13.83 15.97 -31.95
CA ARG A 191 12.82 14.93 -31.69
C ARG A 191 12.38 14.23 -32.98
N GLN A 192 12.22 14.98 -34.08
CA GLN A 192 11.83 14.40 -35.37
C GLN A 192 12.91 13.47 -35.93
N LYS A 193 14.18 13.90 -35.90
CA LYS A 193 15.33 13.07 -36.31
C LYS A 193 15.42 11.77 -35.51
N PHE A 194 15.21 11.85 -34.21
CA PHE A 194 15.22 10.67 -33.34
C PHE A 194 14.11 9.67 -33.68
N LEU A 195 12.91 10.15 -34.03
CA LEU A 195 11.80 9.29 -34.45
C LEU A 195 12.07 8.61 -35.82
N ASP A 196 12.69 9.32 -36.77
CA ASP A 196 13.09 8.75 -38.05
C ASP A 196 14.21 7.68 -37.90
N GLU A 197 15.12 7.87 -36.96
CA GLU A 197 16.19 6.93 -36.65
C GLU A 197 15.66 5.63 -36.00
N LEU A 198 14.63 5.75 -35.15
CA LEU A 198 13.88 4.61 -34.60
C LEU A 198 13.09 3.85 -35.67
N GLY A 199 12.43 4.57 -36.58
CA GLY A 199 11.66 3.95 -37.68
C GLY A 199 12.54 3.18 -38.66
N SER A 200 13.74 3.70 -38.96
CA SER A 200 14.72 3.05 -39.83
C SER A 200 15.35 1.80 -39.19
N HIS A 201 15.67 1.84 -37.89
CA HIS A 201 16.11 0.65 -37.15
C HIS A 201 15.04 -0.44 -37.07
N ALA A 202 13.78 -0.09 -36.83
CA ALA A 202 12.67 -1.05 -36.76
C ALA A 202 12.41 -1.75 -38.11
N ARG A 203 12.66 -1.06 -39.24
CA ARG A 203 12.47 -1.62 -40.58
C ARG A 203 13.63 -2.52 -41.01
N ALA A 204 14.85 -2.25 -40.55
CA ALA A 204 16.02 -3.10 -40.80
C ALA A 204 15.97 -4.43 -40.02
N ALA A 205 15.25 -4.48 -38.90
CA ALA A 205 15.08 -5.69 -38.09
C ALA A 205 13.92 -6.61 -38.54
N GLN A 206 13.24 -6.30 -39.66
CA GLN A 206 12.12 -7.10 -40.16
C GLN A 206 12.66 -8.31 -40.94
N PRO A 207 12.45 -9.56 -40.48
CA PRO A 207 12.93 -10.74 -41.21
C PRO A 207 12.20 -10.89 -42.55
N PRO A 208 12.84 -11.44 -43.61
CA PRO A 208 12.19 -11.69 -44.88
C PRO A 208 10.99 -12.64 -44.71
N ALA A 209 9.85 -12.25 -45.27
CA ALA A 209 8.62 -13.02 -45.20
C ALA A 209 8.80 -14.42 -45.83
N PRO A 210 8.30 -15.50 -45.20
CA PRO A 210 8.37 -16.84 -45.78
C PRO A 210 7.43 -16.97 -46.99
N PRO A 211 7.78 -17.80 -48.00
CA PRO A 211 6.98 -17.99 -49.20
C PRO A 211 5.64 -18.67 -48.89
N GLN A 212 4.56 -18.11 -49.43
CA GLN A 212 3.20 -18.65 -49.33
C GLN A 212 3.10 -19.97 -50.10
N THR A 213 2.90 -21.08 -49.39
CA THR A 213 2.54 -22.37 -49.98
C THR A 213 1.03 -22.59 -49.88
N THR A 214 0.51 -23.20 -50.94
CA THR A 214 -0.90 -23.36 -51.35
C THR A 214 -1.78 -24.14 -50.36
N PRO A 215 -3.12 -23.98 -50.42
CA PRO A 215 -4.02 -24.60 -49.48
C PRO A 215 -4.24 -26.07 -49.84
N ARG A 216 -3.74 -27.00 -49.01
CA ARG A 216 -4.17 -28.40 -49.04
C ARG A 216 -5.12 -28.67 -47.86
N ARG A 217 -6.38 -28.91 -48.25
CA ARG A 217 -7.50 -29.41 -47.46
C ARG A 217 -7.06 -30.64 -46.65
N GLY A 218 -7.16 -30.56 -45.33
CA GLY A 218 -6.85 -31.65 -44.40
C GLY A 218 -7.62 -31.49 -43.09
N LEU A 219 -8.53 -32.43 -42.86
CA LEU A 219 -9.36 -32.59 -41.67
C LEU A 219 -8.52 -32.78 -40.39
N LEU A 220 -9.04 -32.24 -39.28
CA LEU A 220 -8.76 -32.64 -37.89
C LEU A 220 -7.32 -32.41 -37.38
N SER A 221 -7.08 -31.22 -36.79
CA SER A 221 -6.02 -31.04 -35.80
C SER A 221 -6.41 -30.00 -34.77
N ARG A 222 -6.90 -30.50 -33.63
CA ARG A 222 -7.21 -29.76 -32.41
C ARG A 222 -5.89 -29.37 -31.73
N ARG A 223 -5.25 -28.29 -32.18
CA ARG A 223 -4.12 -27.68 -31.46
C ARG A 223 -4.67 -26.86 -30.29
N LYS A 224 -4.40 -27.34 -29.07
CA LYS A 224 -4.48 -26.56 -27.84
C LYS A 224 -3.62 -25.30 -28.03
N ALA A 225 -4.23 -24.13 -27.92
CA ALA A 225 -3.53 -22.86 -27.89
C ALA A 225 -2.63 -22.84 -26.64
N GLN A 226 -1.33 -22.94 -26.86
CA GLN A 226 -0.32 -22.75 -25.83
C GLN A 226 -0.32 -21.26 -25.51
N LYS A 227 -0.89 -20.92 -24.34
CA LYS A 227 -0.90 -19.58 -23.78
C LYS A 227 0.58 -19.17 -23.64
N LYS A 228 0.96 -18.15 -24.40
CA LYS A 228 2.27 -17.49 -24.32
C LYS A 228 2.41 -16.97 -22.90
N GLU A 229 3.25 -17.64 -22.11
CA GLU A 229 3.66 -17.18 -20.79
C GLU A 229 4.38 -15.85 -20.97
N GLU A 230 3.69 -14.80 -20.60
CA GLU A 230 4.24 -13.49 -20.33
C GLU A 230 5.28 -13.66 -19.22
N PRO A 231 6.50 -13.07 -19.33
CA PRO A 231 7.52 -13.23 -18.31
C PRO A 231 7.00 -12.61 -17.01
N VAL A 232 6.49 -13.47 -16.13
CA VAL A 232 6.20 -13.17 -14.74
C VAL A 232 7.55 -12.80 -14.14
N ILE A 233 7.77 -11.49 -13.95
CA ILE A 233 8.91 -11.00 -13.18
C ILE A 233 8.82 -11.71 -11.84
N ALA A 234 9.77 -12.62 -11.57
CA ALA A 234 9.77 -13.41 -10.37
C ALA A 234 9.68 -12.44 -9.17
N PRO A 235 8.64 -12.53 -8.33
CA PRO A 235 8.51 -11.64 -7.19
C PRO A 235 9.77 -11.81 -6.34
N PHE A 236 10.47 -10.70 -6.07
CA PHE A 236 11.73 -10.69 -5.34
C PHE A 236 11.48 -11.19 -3.92
N ASN A 237 11.72 -12.48 -3.68
CA ASN A 237 11.42 -13.12 -2.41
C ASN A 237 12.66 -13.09 -1.52
N LEU A 238 12.66 -12.14 -0.58
CA LEU A 238 13.74 -11.94 0.39
C LEU A 238 14.15 -13.25 1.09
N ALA A 239 13.17 -14.04 1.53
CA ALA A 239 13.44 -15.29 2.24
C ALA A 239 14.20 -16.30 1.37
N GLU A 240 13.88 -16.40 0.07
CA GLU A 240 14.56 -17.31 -0.85
C GLU A 240 16.03 -16.92 -1.06
N GLN A 241 16.33 -15.62 -1.14
CA GLN A 241 17.72 -15.16 -1.30
C GLN A 241 18.57 -15.43 -0.06
N ILE A 242 18.00 -15.18 1.13
CA ILE A 242 18.69 -15.47 2.39
C ILE A 242 18.83 -16.99 2.53
N ASP A 243 17.82 -17.78 2.16
CA ASP A 243 17.87 -19.24 2.15
C ASP A 243 18.98 -19.76 1.24
N GLU A 244 19.12 -19.23 0.02
CA GLU A 244 20.18 -19.62 -0.92
C GLU A 244 21.57 -19.42 -0.30
N ILE A 245 21.80 -18.27 0.35
CA ILE A 245 23.07 -17.98 1.04
C ILE A 245 23.25 -18.92 2.24
N LEU A 246 22.18 -19.21 2.99
CA LEU A 246 22.21 -20.16 4.10
C LEU A 246 22.59 -21.57 3.63
N GLN A 247 21.97 -22.07 2.56
CA GLN A 247 22.27 -23.39 1.99
C GLN A 247 23.74 -23.48 1.55
N ALA A 248 24.26 -22.43 0.90
CA ALA A 248 25.68 -22.38 0.50
C ALA A 248 26.61 -22.48 1.72
N LYS A 249 26.28 -21.82 2.84
CA LYS A 249 27.05 -21.91 4.09
C LYS A 249 26.92 -23.28 4.75
N LEU A 250 25.74 -23.88 4.77
CA LEU A 250 25.53 -25.22 5.33
C LEU A 250 26.40 -26.26 4.62
N LEU A 251 26.46 -26.19 3.28
CA LEU A 251 27.33 -27.04 2.46
C LEU A 251 28.81 -26.80 2.79
N ALA A 252 29.24 -25.54 2.93
CA ALA A 252 30.62 -25.20 3.25
C ALA A 252 31.07 -25.67 4.64
N HIS A 253 30.16 -25.66 5.63
CA HIS A 253 30.44 -26.05 7.00
C HIS A 253 30.18 -27.54 7.30
N GLY A 254 29.66 -28.31 6.33
CA GLY A 254 29.39 -29.74 6.50
C GLY A 254 28.30 -30.05 7.53
N VAL A 255 27.38 -29.12 7.75
CA VAL A 255 26.28 -29.29 8.71
C VAL A 255 25.20 -30.16 8.09
N THR A 256 24.85 -31.26 8.75
CA THR A 256 23.82 -32.20 8.27
C THR A 256 22.40 -31.83 8.70
N THR A 257 22.26 -30.85 9.61
CA THR A 257 20.96 -30.34 10.05
C THR A 257 20.26 -29.61 8.91
N GLU A 258 19.06 -30.06 8.54
CA GLU A 258 18.23 -29.37 7.55
C GLU A 258 17.79 -28.01 8.12
N MET A 259 18.12 -26.91 7.44
CA MET A 259 17.62 -25.59 7.81
C MET A 259 17.05 -24.92 6.56
N LYS A 260 15.91 -24.23 6.70
CA LYS A 260 15.25 -23.53 5.60
C LYS A 260 14.63 -22.23 6.07
N ILE A 261 14.61 -21.22 5.21
CA ILE A 261 13.95 -19.94 5.48
C ILE A 261 12.73 -19.80 4.57
N HIS A 262 11.56 -19.57 5.17
CA HIS A 262 10.29 -19.43 4.46
C HIS A 262 9.70 -18.03 4.63
N SER A 263 9.08 -17.51 3.57
CA SER A 263 8.24 -16.32 3.64
C SER A 263 6.85 -16.68 4.15
N VAL A 264 6.34 -15.94 5.13
CA VAL A 264 4.96 -16.07 5.61
C VAL A 264 4.04 -15.00 5.01
N PRO A 265 2.75 -15.31 4.75
CA PRO A 265 1.77 -14.32 4.33
C PRO A 265 1.74 -13.13 5.30
N GLY A 266 1.97 -11.92 4.80
CA GLY A 266 2.17 -10.72 5.62
C GLY A 266 3.60 -10.18 5.64
N GLY A 267 4.52 -10.79 4.88
CA GLY A 267 5.88 -10.27 4.68
C GLY A 267 6.85 -10.57 5.82
N GLY A 268 6.48 -11.46 6.74
CA GLY A 268 7.39 -11.97 7.76
C GLY A 268 8.26 -13.11 7.24
N ILE A 269 9.25 -13.49 8.05
CA ILE A 269 10.17 -14.60 7.79
C ILE A 269 9.97 -15.65 8.87
N ARG A 270 9.96 -16.94 8.50
CA ARG A 270 9.95 -18.06 9.43
C ARG A 270 11.13 -18.98 9.13
N ILE A 271 11.85 -19.35 10.17
CA ILE A 271 13.06 -20.16 10.09
C ILE A 271 12.69 -21.59 10.50
N GLN A 272 13.08 -22.57 9.72
CA GLN A 272 12.94 -23.98 10.04
C GLN A 272 14.32 -24.55 10.35
N VAL A 273 14.48 -25.23 11.49
CA VAL A 273 15.69 -25.96 11.87
C VAL A 273 15.28 -27.37 12.26
N GLY A 274 15.59 -28.35 11.41
CA GLY A 274 15.05 -29.70 11.49
C GLY A 274 13.53 -29.70 11.36
N SER A 275 12.84 -30.14 12.41
CA SER A 275 11.37 -30.18 12.48
C SER A 275 10.74 -28.95 13.15
N ASP A 276 11.56 -28.10 13.77
CA ASP A 276 11.08 -26.97 14.56
C ASP A 276 11.06 -25.68 13.73
N TYR A 277 10.05 -24.86 14.00
CA TYR A 277 9.86 -23.55 13.37
C TYR A 277 10.05 -22.43 14.37
N PHE A 278 10.79 -21.41 13.97
CA PHE A 278 11.13 -20.25 14.78
C PHE A 278 10.75 -18.96 14.04
N GLU A 279 10.17 -18.00 14.77
CA GLU A 279 9.78 -16.70 14.20
C GLU A 279 10.93 -15.67 14.25
N THR A 280 11.93 -15.91 15.10
CA THR A 280 13.09 -15.04 15.26
C THR A 280 14.37 -15.85 15.31
N VAL A 281 15.47 -15.27 14.84
CA VAL A 281 16.79 -15.92 14.84
C VAL A 281 17.27 -16.18 16.28
N ASP A 282 16.90 -15.31 17.22
CA ASP A 282 17.28 -15.44 18.62
C ASP A 282 16.53 -16.56 19.36
N ALA A 283 15.41 -17.04 18.81
CA ALA A 283 14.65 -18.17 19.38
C ALA A 283 15.23 -19.55 19.01
N VAL A 284 16.17 -19.61 18.07
CA VAL A 284 16.82 -20.87 17.67
C VAL A 284 17.72 -21.37 18.80
N THR A 285 17.48 -22.58 19.29
CA THR A 285 18.18 -23.20 20.43
C THR A 285 19.59 -23.69 20.09
N ASP A 286 19.83 -24.07 18.83
CA ASP A 286 21.16 -24.46 18.35
C ASP A 286 22.01 -23.22 18.05
N GLY A 287 23.04 -22.98 18.87
CA GLY A 287 23.94 -21.84 18.72
C GLY A 287 24.75 -21.86 17.41
N ALA A 288 25.06 -23.04 16.86
CA ALA A 288 25.75 -23.15 15.58
C ALA A 288 24.80 -22.78 14.43
N ALA A 289 23.57 -23.30 14.46
CA ALA A 289 22.52 -22.94 13.51
C ALA A 289 22.23 -21.43 13.52
N GLN A 290 22.06 -20.87 14.72
CA GLN A 290 21.84 -19.43 14.91
C GLN A 290 22.96 -18.59 14.31
N SER A 291 24.22 -18.99 14.53
CA SER A 291 25.39 -18.28 14.01
C SER A 291 25.44 -18.31 12.47
N LEU A 292 25.08 -19.45 11.85
CA LEU A 292 25.02 -19.59 10.40
C LEU A 292 23.90 -18.74 9.79
N ILE A 293 22.72 -18.72 10.41
CA ILE A 293 21.60 -17.88 9.97
C ILE A 293 21.97 -16.40 10.06
N LYS A 294 22.57 -15.95 11.17
CA LYS A 294 23.07 -14.56 11.32
C LYS A 294 24.12 -14.22 10.26
N ALA A 295 25.03 -15.14 9.98
CA ALA A 295 26.05 -14.95 8.95
C ALA A 295 25.45 -14.86 7.54
N ALA A 296 24.41 -15.65 7.23
CA ALA A 296 23.71 -15.59 5.96
C ALA A 296 22.98 -14.26 5.75
N ILE A 297 22.26 -13.79 6.78
CA ILE A 297 21.59 -12.48 6.77
C ILE A 297 22.60 -11.35 6.58
N SER A 298 23.71 -11.37 7.33
CA SER A 298 24.74 -10.34 7.21
C SER A 298 25.44 -10.33 5.85
N GLU A 299 25.59 -11.49 5.20
CA GLU A 299 26.12 -11.54 3.83
C GLU A 299 25.11 -10.98 2.82
N TRP A 300 23.83 -11.31 2.97
CA TRP A 300 22.76 -10.76 2.14
C TRP A 300 22.70 -9.23 2.23
N GLU A 301 22.78 -8.66 3.44
CA GLU A 301 22.78 -7.19 3.66
C GLU A 301 23.96 -6.45 3.02
N LYS A 302 25.06 -7.16 2.71
CA LYS A 302 26.25 -6.57 2.07
C LYS A 302 26.16 -6.55 0.54
N ARG A 303 25.26 -7.33 -0.05
CA ARG A 303 25.07 -7.39 -1.50
C ARG A 303 24.12 -6.28 -1.95
#